data_AF-A0A4S2FVI5-F1
#
_entry.id   AF-A0A4S2FVI5-F1
#
_cell.length_a   1.000
_cell.length_b   1.000
_cell.length_c   1.000
_cell.angle_alpha   90.00
_cell.angle_beta   90.00
_cell.angle_gamma   90.00
#
_symmetry.space_group_name_H-M   'P 1'
#
loop_
_entity.id
_entity.type
_entity.pdbx_description
1 polymer ?
#
loop_
_entity_poly.entity_id
_entity_poly.type
_entity_poly.pdbx_seq_one_letter_code
_entity_poly.pdbx_strand_id
1 'polypeptide(L)'
;MPKSPIVTINVNPVADIEVRAAEERKRYAAKFLKPGIISSHNKVYIYPEVHAVLSRMADRFRKSGMSIGSYVSEIILDHFANNREVMEGLYDENSQSLF
;
A
#
# COMPACT_ATOMS: atom_id res chain seq x y z
N MET A 1 53.65 -7.58 -20.32
CA MET A 1 52.53 -8.15 -19.55
C MET A 1 51.30 -7.27 -19.75
N PRO A 2 50.14 -7.82 -20.16
CA PRO A 2 48.92 -7.03 -20.29
C PRO A 2 48.36 -6.68 -18.89
N LYS A 3 48.01 -5.41 -18.68
CA LYS A 3 47.39 -4.93 -17.44
C LYS A 3 45.93 -5.38 -17.38
N SER A 4 45.53 -6.04 -16.30
CA SER A 4 44.13 -6.40 -16.07
C SER A 4 43.25 -5.15 -15.93
N PRO A 5 42.05 -5.12 -16.52
CA PRO A 5 41.15 -3.99 -16.39
C PRO A 5 40.64 -3.89 -14.94
N ILE A 6 40.73 -2.69 -14.37
CA ILE A 6 40.14 -2.38 -13.07
C ILE A 6 38.63 -2.21 -13.29
N VAL A 7 37.84 -3.08 -12.67
CA VAL A 7 36.38 -2.95 -12.62
C VAL A 7 36.03 -2.16 -11.36
N THR A 8 35.44 -0.99 -11.53
CA THR A 8 34.95 -0.18 -10.41
C THR A 8 33.49 -0.52 -10.15
N ILE A 9 33.18 -1.01 -8.96
CA ILE A 9 31.80 -1.27 -8.52
C ILE A 9 31.35 -0.06 -7.71
N ASN A 10 30.38 0.69 -8.22
CA ASN A 10 29.74 1.76 -7.46
C ASN A 10 28.79 1.13 -6.42
N VAL A 11 29.17 1.22 -5.14
CA VAL A 11 28.31 0.83 -4.02
C VAL A 11 27.56 2.08 -3.57
N ASN A 12 26.23 2.08 -3.71
CA ASN A 12 25.41 3.14 -3.14
C ASN A 12 25.43 3.04 -1.61
N PRO A 13 25.63 4.14 -0.86
CA PRO A 13 25.66 4.09 0.59
C PRO A 13 24.28 3.75 1.15
N VAL A 14 24.24 2.90 2.18
CA VAL A 14 23.01 2.39 2.83
C VAL A 14 22.08 3.52 3.29
N ALA A 15 22.64 4.66 3.72
CA ALA A 15 21.87 5.83 4.13
C ALA A 15 20.97 6.40 3.03
N ASP A 16 21.41 6.38 1.76
CA ASP A 16 20.60 6.89 0.65
C ASP A 16 19.39 5.98 0.34
N ILE A 17 19.52 4.69 0.66
CA ILE A 17 18.44 3.71 0.49
C ILE A 17 17.39 3.91 1.59
N GLU A 18 17.82 4.09 2.83
CA GLU A 18 16.93 4.33 3.97
C GLU A 18 16.14 5.64 3.83
N VAL A 19 16.79 6.73 3.38
CA VAL A 19 16.11 8.01 3.15
C VAL A 19 15.01 7.87 2.10
N ARG A 20 15.29 7.17 1.00
CA ARG A 20 14.28 6.92 -0.06
C ARG A 20 13.12 6.09 0.46
N ALA A 21 13.40 5.02 1.21
CA ALA A 21 12.36 4.17 1.78
C ALA A 21 11.48 4.95 2.78
N ALA A 22 12.06 5.84 3.58
CA ALA A 22 11.32 6.71 4.50
C ALA A 22 10.40 7.70 3.76
N GLU A 23 10.88 8.27 2.64
CA GLU A 23 10.04 9.11 1.80
C GLU A 23 8.87 8.35 1.16
N GLU A 24 9.10 7.12 0.70
CA GLU A 24 8.07 6.26 0.14
C GLU A 24 6.99 5.91 1.16
N ARG A 25 7.39 5.56 2.39
CA ARG A 25 6.48 5.35 3.52
C ARG A 25 5.66 6.60 3.83
N LYS A 26 6.29 7.77 3.88
CA LYS A 26 5.59 9.05 4.11
C LYS A 26 4.57 9.35 3.01
N ARG A 27 4.92 9.13 1.75
CA ARG A 27 4.00 9.32 0.60
C ARG A 27 2.84 8.34 0.66
N TYR A 28 3.11 7.09 1.01
CA TYR A 28 2.09 6.06 1.18
C TYR A 28 1.11 6.43 2.31
N ALA A 29 1.61 6.78 3.50
CA ALA A 29 0.79 7.14 4.64
C ALA A 29 -0.10 8.36 4.33
N ALA A 30 0.44 9.40 3.71
CA ALA A 30 -0.32 10.59 3.32
C ALA A 30 -1.45 10.27 2.32
N LYS A 31 -1.25 9.27 1.47
CA LYS A 31 -2.22 8.88 0.44
C LYS A 31 -3.32 7.97 0.99
N PHE A 32 -2.94 6.93 1.75
CA PHE A 32 -3.84 5.83 2.11
C PHE A 32 -4.25 5.78 3.58
N LEU A 33 -3.46 6.35 4.50
CA LEU A 33 -3.71 6.33 5.94
C LEU A 33 -4.30 7.66 6.43
N LYS A 34 -5.41 8.08 5.82
CA LYS A 34 -6.08 9.32 6.21
C LYS A 34 -6.78 9.15 7.58
N PRO A 35 -6.73 10.16 8.47
CA PRO A 35 -7.50 10.13 9.71
C PRO A 35 -8.99 10.00 9.40
N GLY A 36 -9.67 9.12 10.12
CA GLY A 36 -11.10 8.86 9.95
C GLY A 36 -11.76 8.48 11.27
N ILE A 37 -13.09 8.48 11.29
CA ILE A 37 -13.85 8.05 12.46
C ILE A 37 -13.58 6.55 12.68
N ILE A 38 -12.99 6.22 13.82
CA ILE A 38 -12.81 4.83 14.25
C ILE A 38 -14.17 4.31 14.70
N SER A 39 -14.90 3.72 13.77
CA SER A 39 -16.13 2.98 14.06
C SER A 39 -15.73 1.53 14.38
N SER A 40 -15.90 1.11 15.63
CA SER A 40 -15.56 -0.24 16.14
C SER A 40 -16.48 -1.36 15.64
N HIS A 41 -17.12 -1.20 14.48
CA HIS A 41 -18.04 -2.19 13.93
C HIS A 41 -17.28 -3.15 13.00
N ASN A 42 -17.75 -4.40 12.91
CA ASN A 42 -17.31 -5.39 11.92
C ASN A 42 -17.63 -5.00 10.45
N LYS A 43 -17.93 -3.72 10.18
CA LYS A 43 -18.30 -3.15 8.87
C LYS A 43 -17.49 -1.88 8.66
N VAL A 44 -16.91 -1.73 7.48
CA VAL A 44 -16.19 -0.53 7.07
C VAL A 44 -17.17 0.50 6.51
N TYR A 45 -17.01 1.76 6.89
CA TYR A 45 -17.76 2.87 6.31
C TYR A 45 -17.20 3.24 4.94
N ILE A 46 -18.06 3.35 3.93
CA ILE A 46 -17.73 3.84 2.59
C ILE A 46 -18.53 5.11 2.35
N TYR A 47 -17.87 6.18 1.86
CA TYR A 47 -18.54 7.44 1.56
C TYR A 47 -19.71 7.26 0.57
N PRO A 48 -20.83 8.00 0.74
CA PRO A 48 -22.03 7.81 -0.07
C PRO A 48 -21.79 7.92 -1.58
N GLU A 49 -20.97 8.87 -2.01
CA GLU A 49 -20.62 9.10 -3.41
C GLU A 49 -19.82 7.93 -4.01
N VAL A 50 -18.93 7.32 -3.22
CA VAL A 50 -18.17 6.13 -3.62
C VAL A 50 -19.11 4.93 -3.70
N HIS A 51 -19.97 4.75 -2.70
CA HIS A 51 -20.96 3.68 -2.69
C HIS A 51 -21.88 3.76 -3.91
N ALA A 52 -22.36 4.94 -4.28
CA ALA A 52 -23.22 5.13 -5.46
C ALA A 52 -22.55 4.74 -6.79
N VAL A 53 -21.24 4.95 -6.93
CA VAL A 53 -20.47 4.45 -8.08
C VAL A 53 -20.39 2.92 -8.05
N LEU A 54 -20.02 2.36 -6.90
CA LEU A 54 -19.88 0.92 -6.72
C LEU A 54 -21.20 0.17 -6.95
N SER A 55 -22.33 0.71 -6.50
CA SER A 55 -23.66 0.14 -6.76
C SER A 55 -23.99 0.10 -8.25
N ARG A 56 -23.73 1.19 -8.99
CA ARG A 56 -23.94 1.21 -10.45
C ARG A 56 -23.08 0.18 -11.18
N MET A 57 -21.85 -0.03 -10.73
CA MET A 57 -20.99 -1.09 -11.26
C MET A 57 -21.56 -2.47 -10.95
N ALA A 58 -21.91 -2.73 -9.68
CA ALA A 58 -22.50 -4.00 -9.24
C ALA A 58 -23.76 -4.37 -10.03
N ASP A 59 -24.66 -3.41 -10.25
CA ASP A 59 -25.87 -3.62 -11.03
C ASP A 59 -25.58 -4.00 -12.48
N ARG A 60 -24.60 -3.33 -13.11
CA ARG A 60 -24.24 -3.58 -14.51
C ARG A 60 -23.59 -4.95 -14.71
N PHE A 61 -22.80 -5.41 -13.74
CA PHE A 61 -22.09 -6.69 -13.79
C PHE A 61 -22.75 -7.77 -12.94
N ARG A 62 -24.00 -7.58 -12.51
CA ARG A 62 -24.70 -8.54 -11.64
C ARG A 62 -24.74 -9.96 -12.21
N LYS A 63 -24.84 -10.09 -13.54
CA LYS A 63 -24.86 -11.39 -14.24
C LYS A 63 -23.53 -12.15 -14.18
N SER A 64 -22.40 -11.47 -13.92
CA SER A 64 -21.10 -12.12 -13.72
C SER A 64 -20.86 -12.53 -12.26
N GLY A 65 -21.85 -12.36 -11.37
CA GLY A 65 -21.73 -12.69 -9.95
C GLY A 65 -20.91 -11.69 -9.15
N MET A 66 -20.57 -10.54 -9.73
CA MET A 66 -19.82 -9.49 -9.04
C MET A 66 -20.66 -8.85 -7.92
N SER A 67 -20.05 -8.67 -6.75
CA SER A 67 -20.60 -7.87 -5.65
C SER A 67 -19.66 -6.70 -5.34
N ILE A 68 -20.18 -5.68 -4.66
CA ILE A 68 -19.35 -4.57 -4.16
C ILE A 68 -18.24 -5.12 -3.25
N GLY A 69 -18.60 -6.05 -2.35
CA GLY A 69 -17.65 -6.67 -1.42
C GLY A 69 -16.52 -7.40 -2.14
N SER A 70 -16.84 -8.28 -3.10
CA SER A 70 -15.83 -9.00 -3.86
C SER A 70 -14.92 -8.06 -4.65
N TYR A 71 -15.47 -7.01 -5.28
CA TYR A 71 -14.67 -6.04 -6.02
C TYR A 71 -13.72 -5.24 -5.12
N VAL A 72 -14.20 -4.76 -3.97
CA VAL A 72 -13.37 -4.05 -2.99
C VAL A 72 -12.30 -4.95 -2.40
N SER A 73 -12.61 -6.22 -2.12
CA SER A 73 -11.63 -7.20 -1.63
C SER A 73 -10.49 -7.42 -2.62
N GLU A 74 -10.78 -7.59 -3.91
CA GLU A 74 -9.72 -7.77 -4.92
C GLU A 74 -8.82 -6.53 -5.04
N ILE A 75 -9.38 -5.32 -4.96
CA ILE A 75 -8.58 -4.09 -4.92
C ILE A 75 -7.65 -4.06 -3.70
N ILE A 76 -8.17 -4.45 -2.53
CA ILE A 76 -7.38 -4.47 -1.30
C ILE A 76 -6.26 -5.52 -1.39
N LEU A 77 -6.54 -6.70 -1.94
CA LEU A 77 -5.53 -7.76 -2.15
C LEU A 77 -4.43 -7.32 -3.12
N ASP A 78 -4.79 -6.71 -4.25
CA ASP A 78 -3.83 -6.13 -5.19
C ASP A 78 -3.01 -5.01 -4.53
N HIS A 79 -3.66 -4.16 -3.73
CA HIS A 79 -2.98 -3.11 -2.98
C HIS A 79 -1.98 -3.69 -1.98
N PHE A 80 -2.31 -4.76 -1.27
CA PHE A 80 -1.36 -5.45 -0.39
C PHE A 80 -0.18 -6.03 -1.17
N ALA A 81 -0.44 -6.69 -2.30
CA ALA A 81 0.61 -7.28 -3.12
C ALA A 81 1.60 -6.22 -3.64
N ASN A 82 1.09 -5.06 -4.07
CA ASN A 82 1.88 -4.00 -4.69
C ASN A 82 2.53 -3.02 -3.69
N ASN A 83 2.13 -3.04 -2.41
CA ASN A 83 2.65 -2.09 -1.40
C ASN A 83 3.21 -2.79 -0.15
N ARG A 84 3.43 -4.10 -0.22
CA ARG A 84 3.82 -4.94 0.92
C ARG A 84 5.03 -4.38 1.68
N GLU A 85 6.14 -4.12 1.00
CA GLU A 85 7.38 -3.65 1.62
C GLU A 85 7.20 -2.33 2.37
N VAL A 86 6.44 -1.39 1.77
CA VAL A 86 6.15 -0.08 2.36
C VAL A 86 5.23 -0.22 3.58
N MET A 87 4.25 -1.13 3.52
CA MET A 87 3.34 -1.42 4.63
C MET A 87 4.06 -2.10 5.80
N GLU A 88 4.92 -3.08 5.53
CA GLU A 88 5.74 -3.76 6.55
C GLU A 88 6.69 -2.75 7.22
N GLY A 89 7.39 -1.92 6.44
CA GLY A 89 8.26 -0.88 7.01
C GLY A 89 7.50 0.17 7.83
N LEU A 90 6.28 0.56 7.42
CA LEU A 90 5.43 1.45 8.23
C LEU A 90 4.97 0.78 9.52
N TYR A 91 4.64 -0.51 9.47
CA TYR A 91 4.23 -1.25 10.65
C TYR A 91 5.38 -1.34 11.65
N ASP A 92 6.58 -1.70 11.21
CA ASP A 92 7.77 -1.82 12.06
C ASP A 92 8.17 -0.48 12.71
N GLU A 93 8.06 0.64 11.98
CA GLU A 93 8.31 1.99 12.51
C GLU A 93 7.29 2.42 13.58
N ASN A 94 6.03 2.01 13.42
CA ASN A 94 4.94 2.37 14.34
C ASN A 94 4.75 1.36 15.47
N SER A 95 5.25 0.13 15.32
CA SER A 95 5.41 -0.81 16.42
C SER A 95 6.59 -0.34 17.26
N GLN A 96 6.33 0.58 18.19
CA GLN A 96 7.31 0.89 19.24
C GLN A 96 7.81 -0.40 19.86
N SER A 97 9.12 -0.47 20.11
CA SER A 97 9.76 -1.57 20.85
C SER A 97 8.93 -1.88 22.10
N LEU A 98 8.61 -3.17 22.29
CA LEU A 98 7.90 -3.66 23.47
C LEU A 98 8.73 -3.55 24.77
N PHE A 99 9.98 -3.10 24.65
CA PHE A 99 10.94 -2.89 25.74
C PHE A 99 11.57 -1.51 25.63
#